data_AF-A0A0W7WRA2-F1
#
_entry.id   AF-A0A0W7WRA2-F1
#
_cell.length_a   1.000
_cell.length_b   1.000
_cell.length_c   1.000
_cell.angle_alpha   90.00
_cell.angle_beta   90.00
_cell.angle_gamma   90.00
#
_symmetry.space_group_name_H-M   'P 1'
#
loop_
_entity.id
_entity.type
_entity.pdbx_description
1 polymer ?
#
loop_
_entity_poly.entity_id
_entity_poly.type
_entity_poly.pdbx_seq_one_letter_code
_entity_poly.pdbx_strand_id
1 'polypeptide(L)'
;MSQQERREAAVRQLLDAGGPAPVPHDLHTDAVRRGAVLLRRRTVLRRLGWLLLLAAVLAFAVWAADAQPWTEPPSRTTPPLTRW
;
A
#
# COMPACT_ATOMS: atom_id res chain seq x y z
N MET A 1 20.05 3.56 -42.11
CA MET A 1 20.62 3.50 -40.75
C MET A 1 19.55 3.06 -39.78
N SER A 2 19.68 1.87 -39.21
CA SER A 2 18.71 1.27 -38.30
C SER A 2 18.78 1.92 -36.91
N GLN A 3 17.69 1.85 -36.13
CA GLN A 3 17.68 2.32 -34.74
C GLN A 3 18.72 1.61 -33.85
N GLN A 4 19.09 0.39 -34.26
CA GLN A 4 20.08 -0.42 -33.57
C GLN A 4 21.49 0.16 -33.72
N GLU A 5 21.86 0.60 -34.92
CA GLU A 5 23.17 1.24 -35.18
C GLU A 5 23.33 2.55 -34.41
N ARG A 6 22.26 3.36 -34.30
CA ARG A 6 22.29 4.60 -33.51
C ARG A 6 22.49 4.32 -32.03
N ARG A 7 21.86 3.26 -31.50
CA ARG A 7 22.05 2.84 -30.11
C ARG A 7 23.47 2.36 -29.85
N GLU A 8 24.03 1.54 -30.73
CA GLU A 8 25.40 1.07 -30.58
C GLU A 8 26.42 2.22 -30.64
N ALA A 9 26.24 3.18 -31.54
CA ALA A 9 27.09 4.35 -31.63
C ALA A 9 27.01 5.20 -30.35
N ALA A 10 25.81 5.40 -29.79
CA ALA A 10 25.62 6.14 -28.55
C ALA A 10 26.25 5.42 -27.34
N VAL A 11 26.13 4.08 -27.26
CA VAL A 11 26.74 3.29 -26.19
C VAL A 11 28.27 3.32 -26.29
N ARG A 12 28.83 3.17 -27.51
CA ARG A 12 30.28 3.30 -27.72
C ARG A 12 30.78 4.69 -27.35
N GLN A 13 30.06 5.74 -27.73
CA GLN A 13 30.41 7.11 -27.37
C GLN A 13 30.38 7.33 -25.85
N LEU A 14 29.40 6.77 -25.14
CA LEU A 14 29.33 6.83 -23.67
C LEU A 14 30.46 6.07 -22.98
N LEU A 15 30.90 4.95 -23.55
CA LEU A 15 32.02 4.17 -23.03
C LEU A 15 33.39 4.81 -23.35
N ASP A 16 33.52 5.44 -24.51
CA ASP A 16 34.74 6.19 -24.91
C ASP A 16 34.87 7.53 -24.18
N ALA A 17 33.75 8.18 -23.83
CA ALA A 17 33.72 9.52 -23.25
C ALA A 17 34.28 9.62 -21.81
N GLY A 18 34.64 8.51 -21.18
CA GLY A 18 35.39 8.54 -19.93
C GLY A 18 35.04 7.37 -19.02
N GLY A 19 36.09 6.70 -18.55
CA GLY A 19 35.98 5.70 -17.48
C GLY A 19 35.28 6.28 -16.24
N PRO A 20 34.78 5.39 -15.35
CA PRO A 20 33.91 5.79 -14.25
C PRO A 20 34.52 6.94 -13.46
N ALA A 21 33.82 8.08 -13.47
CA ALA A 21 34.22 9.24 -12.70
C ALA A 21 34.40 8.83 -11.23
N PRO A 22 35.46 9.28 -10.53
CA PRO A 22 35.70 8.92 -9.15
C PRO A 22 34.50 9.35 -8.31
N VAL A 23 33.69 8.37 -7.91
CA VAL A 23 32.49 8.57 -7.11
C VAL A 23 32.94 8.75 -5.67
N PRO A 24 32.62 9.89 -5.00
CA PRO A 24 32.86 10.05 -3.57
C PRO A 24 32.29 8.88 -2.78
N HIS A 25 33.10 8.22 -1.96
CA HIS A 25 32.70 7.04 -1.15
C HIS A 25 31.49 7.33 -0.23
N ASP A 26 31.29 8.59 0.15
CA ASP A 26 30.17 9.02 1.01
C ASP A 26 28.82 9.18 0.29
N LEU A 27 28.77 9.07 -1.04
CA LEU A 27 27.50 9.14 -1.77
C LEU A 27 26.56 7.98 -1.44
N HIS A 28 27.09 6.80 -1.14
CA HIS A 28 26.27 5.65 -0.78
C HIS A 28 25.59 5.87 0.58
N THR A 29 26.33 6.35 1.57
CA THR A 29 25.85 6.64 2.93
C THR A 29 24.81 7.77 2.92
N ASP A 30 25.04 8.82 2.13
CA ASP A 30 24.11 9.94 1.98
C ASP A 30 22.84 9.58 1.19
N ALA A 31 22.96 8.77 0.14
CA ALA A 31 21.83 8.28 -0.63
C ALA A 31 20.97 7.31 0.17
N VAL A 32 21.58 6.42 0.96
CA VAL A 32 20.86 5.51 1.88
C VAL A 32 20.16 6.32 2.98
N ARG A 33 20.80 7.36 3.52
CA ARG A 33 20.22 8.22 4.56
C ARG A 33 19.02 9.02 4.05
N ARG A 34 19.06 9.54 2.81
CA ARG A 34 17.91 10.24 2.18
C ARG A 34 16.83 9.26 1.67
N GLY A 35 17.23 8.13 1.10
CA GLY A 35 16.34 7.12 0.50
C GLY A 35 15.55 6.31 1.52
N ALA A 36 16.10 6.06 2.71
CA ALA A 36 15.43 5.34 3.78
C ALA A 36 14.15 6.06 4.26
N VAL A 37 14.11 7.40 4.21
CA VAL A 37 12.94 8.17 4.62
C VAL A 37 11.80 8.02 3.61
N LEU A 38 12.09 8.04 2.30
CA LEU A 38 11.08 7.86 1.25
C LEU A 38 10.53 6.42 1.20
N LEU A 39 11.39 5.41 1.35
CA LEU A 39 11.00 4.00 1.39
C LEU A 39 10.17 3.68 2.64
N ARG A 40 10.56 4.23 3.80
CA ARG A 40 9.79 4.10 5.04
C ARG A 40 8.41 4.74 4.90
N ARG A 41 8.28 5.90 4.24
CA ARG A 41 6.96 6.53 4.00
C ARG A 41 6.03 5.61 3.24
N ARG A 42 6.48 4.95 2.16
CA ARG A 42 5.64 4.00 1.40
C ARG A 42 5.20 2.80 2.23
N THR A 43 6.11 2.21 3.01
CA THR A 43 5.76 1.07 3.86
C THR A 43 4.85 1.48 5.02
N VAL A 44 5.07 2.67 5.60
CA VAL A 44 4.23 3.24 6.67
C VAL A 44 2.84 3.59 6.13
N LEU A 45 2.73 4.24 4.97
CA LEU A 45 1.44 4.54 4.32
C LEU A 45 0.65 3.26 4.04
N ARG A 46 1.32 2.22 3.54
CA ARG A 46 0.67 0.93 3.26
C ARG A 46 0.27 0.21 4.55
N ARG A 47 1.10 0.25 5.59
CA ARG A 47 0.73 -0.29 6.91
C ARG A 47 -0.41 0.50 7.54
N LEU A 48 -0.40 1.83 7.49
CA LEU A 48 -1.50 2.65 7.96
C LEU A 48 -2.78 2.32 7.20
N GLY A 49 -2.73 2.21 5.88
CA GLY A 49 -3.89 1.81 5.07
C GLY A 49 -4.43 0.45 5.48
N TRP A 50 -3.55 -0.55 5.69
CA TRP A 50 -3.95 -1.86 6.20
C TRP A 50 -4.55 -1.81 7.60
N LEU A 51 -3.97 -1.03 8.52
CA LEU A 51 -4.50 -0.85 9.86
C LEU A 51 -5.87 -0.15 9.85
N LEU A 52 -6.02 0.89 9.02
CA LEU A 52 -7.29 1.58 8.84
C LEU A 52 -8.36 0.63 8.30
N LEU A 53 -7.99 -0.18 7.29
CA LEU A 53 -8.89 -1.14 6.67
C LEU A 53 -9.29 -2.24 7.67
N LEU A 54 -8.35 -2.75 8.46
CA LEU A 54 -8.62 -3.69 9.55
C LEU A 54 -9.57 -3.07 10.59
N ALA A 55 -9.31 -1.82 11.00
CA ALA A 55 -10.15 -1.11 11.95
C ALA A 55 -11.57 -0.90 11.40
N ALA A 56 -11.72 -0.55 10.12
CA ALA A 56 -13.01 -0.40 9.46
C ALA A 56 -13.78 -1.74 9.41
N VAL A 57 -13.11 -2.84 9.07
CA VAL A 57 -13.72 -4.18 9.08
C VAL A 57 -14.18 -4.57 10.47
N LEU A 58 -13.37 -4.32 11.50
CA LEU A 58 -13.74 -4.61 12.88
C LEU A 58 -14.91 -3.75 13.35
N ALA A 59 -14.89 -2.45 13.07
CA ALA A 59 -16.01 -1.56 13.40
C ALA A 59 -17.31 -2.02 12.72
N PHE A 60 -17.24 -2.40 11.44
CA PHE A 60 -18.38 -2.93 10.71
C PHE A 60 -18.87 -4.27 11.31
N ALA A 61 -17.96 -5.19 11.64
CA ALA A 61 -18.31 -6.46 12.24
C ALA A 61 -18.96 -6.29 13.62
N VAL A 62 -18.43 -5.39 14.46
CA VAL A 62 -19.02 -5.05 15.77
C VAL A 62 -20.40 -4.46 15.59
N TRP A 63 -20.55 -3.47 14.70
CA TRP A 63 -21.85 -2.87 14.40
C TRP A 63 -22.86 -3.92 13.90
N ALA A 64 -22.45 -4.80 12.99
CA ALA A 64 -23.34 -5.81 12.43
C ALA A 64 -23.71 -6.88 13.47
N ALA A 65 -22.79 -7.22 14.38
CA ALA A 65 -23.07 -8.11 15.50
C ALA A 65 -24.02 -7.49 16.54
N ASP A 66 -23.95 -6.17 16.78
CA ASP A 66 -24.82 -5.44 17.70
C ASP A 66 -26.22 -5.22 17.11
N ALA A 67 -26.28 -4.73 15.87
CA ALA A 67 -27.54 -4.44 15.19
C ALA A 67 -28.30 -5.71 14.77
N GLN A 68 -27.61 -6.86 14.72
CA GLN A 68 -28.10 -8.15 14.20
C GLN A 68 -29.13 -7.96 13.08
N PRO A 69 -28.82 -7.27 11.97
CA PRO A 69 -29.85 -6.86 11.00
C PRO A 69 -30.54 -8.04 10.29
N TRP A 70 -29.99 -9.24 10.46
CA TRP A 70 -30.50 -10.52 10.01
C TRP A 70 -31.41 -11.23 11.03
N THR A 71 -31.64 -10.67 12.22
CA THR A 71 -32.71 -11.16 13.09
C THR A 71 -34.05 -10.68 12.55
N GLU A 72 -34.84 -11.63 12.05
CA GLU A 72 -36.25 -11.42 11.77
C GLU A 72 -36.90 -10.79 13.03
N PRO A 73 -37.58 -9.63 12.94
CA PRO A 73 -38.33 -9.09 14.06
C PRO A 73 -39.27 -10.19 14.54
N PRO A 74 -39.32 -10.52 15.85
CA PRO A 74 -40.18 -11.58 16.35
C PRO A 74 -41.58 -11.32 15.84
N SER A 75 -42.03 -12.23 14.97
CA SER A 75 -43.29 -12.11 14.27
C SER A 75 -44.34 -11.90 15.34
N ARG A 76 -45.03 -10.76 15.28
CA ARG A 76 -46.04 -10.32 16.26
C ARG A 76 -47.33 -11.16 16.13
N THR A 77 -47.19 -12.46 15.88
CA THR A 77 -48.21 -13.47 15.61
C THR A 77 -48.34 -14.46 16.75
N THR A 78 -48.14 -14.02 17.98
CA THR A 78 -48.84 -14.62 19.11
C THR A 78 -49.76 -13.54 19.65
N PRO A 79 -51.07 -13.56 19.30
CA PRO A 79 -52.03 -12.78 20.06
C PRO A 79 -51.85 -13.16 21.54
N PRO A 80 -51.87 -12.20 22.47
CA PRO A 80 -51.67 -12.50 23.88
C PRO A 80 -52.64 -13.62 24.26
N LEU A 81 -52.10 -14.76 24.72
CA LEU A 81 -52.88 -15.79 25.38
C LEU A 81 -53.39 -15.17 26.67
N THR A 82 -54.49 -14.45 26.56
CA THR A 82 -55.21 -13.91 27.69
C THR A 82 -55.83 -15.08 28.43
N ARG A 83 -55.08 -15.55 29.42
CA ARG A 83 -55.52 -16.48 30.46
C ARG A 83 -56.38 -15.69 31.45
N TRP A 84 -57.61 -15.40 31.05
CA TRP A 84 -58.72 -15.18 31.97
C TRP A 84 -59.58 -16.44 31.98
#